data_AF-A0A060URN4-F1
#
_entry.id   AF-A0A060URN4-F1
#
_cell.length_a   1.000
_cell.length_b   1.000
_cell.length_c   1.000
_cell.angle_alpha   90.00
_cell.angle_beta   90.00
_cell.angle_gamma   90.00
#
_symmetry.space_group_name_H-M   'P 1'
#
loop_
_entity.id
_entity.type
_entity.pdbx_description
1 polymer ?
#
loop_
_entity_poly.entity_id
_entity_poly.type
_entity_poly.pdbx_seq_one_letter_code
_entity_poly.pdbx_strand_id
1 'polypeptide(L)'
;MDGKLLLVSNVQDLSPAEVVARYKSLADIERGFKVLKSELEIGPVYYRLPDRIRAHAAICFMALILHRVMRSRLRASHTGLTPERALEQLHRIQHHRVRLNGAPPVSGVSSIQECQSEVLHALRVKKPAASQQLTLL
;
A
#
# COMPACT_ATOMS: atom_id res chain seq x y z
N MET A 1 27.97 26.87 -17.05
CA MET A 1 28.19 26.65 -15.60
C MET A 1 26.83 26.35 -15.02
N ASP A 2 26.25 25.21 -15.37
CA ASP A 2 24.84 24.94 -15.12
C ASP A 2 24.73 23.88 -14.03
N GLY A 3 24.01 24.22 -12.94
CA GLY A 3 23.62 23.26 -11.90
C GLY A 3 24.28 23.39 -10.53
N LYS A 4 24.53 24.60 -10.01
CA LYS A 4 24.82 24.77 -8.57
C LYS A 4 23.51 24.75 -7.78
N LEU A 5 23.34 23.77 -6.88
CA LEU A 5 22.23 23.72 -5.92
C LEU A 5 22.61 24.49 -4.65
N LEU A 6 21.94 25.61 -4.40
CA LEU A 6 22.05 26.36 -3.14
C LEU A 6 20.85 26.03 -2.26
N LEU A 7 21.10 25.53 -1.04
CA LEU A 7 20.06 25.30 -0.04
C LEU A 7 20.19 26.32 1.08
N VAL A 8 19.10 27.01 1.38
CA VAL A 8 18.99 27.93 2.52
C VAL A 8 18.10 27.26 3.57
N SER A 9 18.57 27.17 4.81
CA SER A 9 17.84 26.54 5.90
C SER A 9 17.98 27.34 7.20
N ASN A 10 16.94 27.33 8.02
CA ASN A 10 16.93 27.88 9.37
C ASN A 10 17.10 26.79 10.45
N VAL A 11 17.36 25.54 10.06
CA VAL A 11 17.56 24.41 10.98
C VAL A 11 18.97 24.47 11.55
N GLN A 12 19.10 24.50 12.88
CA GLN A 12 20.38 24.68 13.56
C GLN A 12 21.09 23.35 13.87
N ASP A 13 20.33 22.27 14.08
CA ASP A 13 20.85 20.99 14.59
C ASP A 13 21.14 19.95 13.49
N LEU A 14 21.32 20.38 12.23
CA LEU A 14 21.64 19.49 11.12
C LEU A 14 22.96 19.89 10.45
N SER A 15 23.80 18.90 10.19
CA SER A 15 24.96 19.08 9.33
C SER A 15 24.53 19.40 7.88
N PRO A 16 25.39 20.08 7.09
CA PRO A 16 25.10 20.35 5.68
C PRO A 16 24.73 19.09 4.87
N ALA A 17 25.36 17.95 5.16
CA ALA A 17 25.06 16.68 4.49
C ALA A 17 23.64 16.19 4.82
N GLU A 18 23.20 16.34 6.07
CA GLU A 18 21.85 15.98 6.50
C GLU A 18 20.80 16.92 5.90
N VAL A 19 21.09 18.21 5.80
CA VAL A 19 20.21 19.19 5.11
C VAL A 19 20.00 18.77 3.66
N VAL A 20 21.08 18.42 2.94
CA VAL A 20 20.99 17.93 1.56
C VAL A 20 20.21 16.63 1.48
N ALA A 21 20.43 15.68 2.39
CA ALA A 21 19.72 14.40 2.43
C ALA A 21 18.21 14.60 2.66
N ARG A 22 17.83 15.48 3.59
CA ARG A 22 16.43 15.86 3.85
C ARG A 22 15.81 16.54 2.63
N TYR A 23 16.50 17.48 2.00
CA TYR A 23 16.01 18.11 0.77
C TYR A 23 15.78 17.08 -0.34
N LYS A 24 16.73 16.16 -0.56
CA LYS A 24 16.56 15.09 -1.56
C LYS A 24 15.43 14.11 -1.21
N SER A 25 15.06 13.98 0.07
CA SER A 25 13.90 13.18 0.47
C SER A 25 12.56 13.76 0.02
N LEU A 26 12.52 15.02 -0.47
CA LEU A 26 11.34 15.61 -1.10
C LEU A 26 10.86 14.76 -2.31
N ALA A 27 11.75 14.03 -2.97
CA ALA A 27 11.38 13.09 -4.03
C ALA A 27 10.41 11.99 -3.55
N ASP A 28 10.40 11.65 -2.24
CA ASP A 28 9.39 10.75 -1.70
C ASP A 28 8.01 11.41 -1.61
N ILE A 29 7.95 12.73 -1.38
CA ILE A 29 6.70 13.50 -1.40
C ILE A 29 6.14 13.56 -2.83
N GLU A 30 6.99 13.86 -3.82
CA GLU A 30 6.59 13.87 -5.23
C GLU A 30 6.05 12.51 -5.68
N ARG A 31 6.72 11.42 -5.28
CA ARG A 31 6.22 10.07 -5.53
C ARG A 31 4.87 9.83 -4.85
N GLY A 32 4.69 10.32 -3.63
CA GLY A 32 3.41 10.27 -2.92
C GLY A 32 2.30 10.98 -3.69
N PHE A 33 2.55 12.19 -4.22
CA PHE A 33 1.60 12.91 -5.06
C PHE A 33 1.28 12.17 -6.36
N LYS A 34 2.27 11.47 -6.96
CA LYS A 34 2.02 10.63 -8.13
C LYS A 34 1.05 9.50 -7.80
N VAL A 35 1.31 8.75 -6.73
CA VAL A 35 0.44 7.65 -6.26
C VAL A 35 -0.96 8.18 -5.92
N LEU A 36 -1.05 9.34 -5.29
CA LEU A 36 -2.32 9.97 -4.92
C LEU A 36 -3.19 10.28 -6.14
N LYS A 37 -2.56 10.63 -7.27
CA LYS A 37 -3.24 10.96 -8.53
C LYS A 37 -3.53 9.73 -9.39
N SER A 38 -2.64 8.73 -9.42
CA SER A 38 -2.80 7.54 -10.26
C SER A 38 -3.57 6.42 -9.56
N GLU A 39 -3.03 5.86 -8.49
CA GLU A 39 -3.57 4.65 -7.85
C GLU A 39 -4.75 4.96 -6.93
N LEU A 40 -4.70 6.10 -6.26
CA LEU A 40 -5.70 6.47 -5.23
C LEU A 40 -6.78 7.43 -5.76
N GLU A 41 -6.65 7.85 -7.02
CA GLU A 41 -7.63 8.67 -7.74
C GLU A 41 -8.23 9.79 -6.90
N ILE A 42 -7.38 10.63 -6.28
CA ILE A 42 -7.86 11.79 -5.52
C ILE A 42 -8.68 12.75 -6.41
N GLY A 43 -8.53 12.67 -7.73
CA GLY A 43 -9.42 13.30 -8.69
C GLY A 43 -9.55 12.50 -9.98
N PRO A 44 -10.55 12.81 -10.82
CA PRO A 44 -11.55 13.87 -10.64
C PRO A 44 -12.62 13.53 -9.59
N VAL A 45 -12.90 14.49 -8.71
CA VAL A 45 -13.89 14.39 -7.63
C VAL A 45 -15.27 14.68 -8.22
N TYR A 46 -15.99 13.65 -8.67
CA TYR A 46 -17.37 13.81 -9.17
C TYR A 46 -18.39 14.11 -8.05
N TYR A 47 -17.94 14.21 -6.80
CA TYR A 47 -18.76 14.58 -5.65
C TYR A 47 -19.01 16.08 -5.61
N ARG A 48 -20.28 16.47 -5.44
CA ARG A 48 -20.71 17.89 -5.38
C ARG A 48 -20.95 18.40 -3.96
N LEU A 49 -21.14 17.49 -3.00
CA LEU A 49 -21.40 17.84 -1.60
C LEU A 49 -20.06 17.96 -0.84
N PRO A 50 -19.81 19.06 -0.11
CA PRO A 50 -18.55 19.30 0.61
C PRO A 50 -18.11 18.13 1.49
N ASP A 51 -19.04 17.49 2.20
CA ASP A 51 -18.70 16.39 3.11
C ASP A 51 -18.26 15.12 2.38
N ARG A 52 -18.79 14.86 1.18
CA ARG A 52 -18.33 13.74 0.35
C ARG A 52 -16.94 13.99 -0.21
N ILE A 53 -16.63 15.24 -0.57
CA ILE A 53 -15.28 15.65 -0.99
C ILE A 53 -14.28 15.44 0.15
N ARG A 54 -14.63 15.89 1.36
CA ARG A 54 -13.79 15.70 2.57
C ARG A 54 -13.58 14.22 2.89
N ALA A 55 -14.64 13.41 2.81
CA ALA A 55 -14.55 11.97 3.06
C ALA A 55 -13.63 11.28 2.04
N HIS A 56 -13.77 11.59 0.75
CA HIS A 56 -12.89 11.06 -0.32
C HIS A 56 -11.43 11.42 -0.05
N ALA A 57 -11.14 12.70 0.19
CA ALA A 57 -9.78 13.16 0.47
C ALA A 57 -9.18 12.48 1.71
N ALA A 58 -9.96 12.30 2.78
CA ALA A 58 -9.53 11.60 3.99
C ALA A 58 -9.19 10.13 3.71
N ILE A 59 -10.03 9.43 2.93
CA ILE A 59 -9.79 8.04 2.54
C ILE A 59 -8.53 7.92 1.67
N CYS A 60 -8.37 8.77 0.65
CA CYS A 60 -7.18 8.79 -0.20
C CYS A 60 -5.91 9.09 0.63
N PHE A 61 -6.00 9.98 1.62
CA PHE A 61 -4.86 10.27 2.50
C PHE A 61 -4.49 9.09 3.40
N MET A 62 -5.48 8.40 4.00
CA MET A 62 -5.23 7.17 4.75
C MET A 62 -4.61 6.08 3.86
N ALA A 63 -5.12 5.90 2.64
CA ALA A 63 -4.58 4.95 1.68
C ALA A 63 -3.13 5.31 1.27
N LEU A 64 -2.79 6.59 1.14
CA LEU A 64 -1.43 7.04 0.88
C LEU A 64 -0.46 6.70 2.03
N ILE A 65 -0.92 6.85 3.28
CA ILE A 65 -0.14 6.43 4.45
C ILE A 65 0.11 4.92 4.41
N LEU A 66 -0.94 4.14 4.16
CA LEU A 66 -0.82 2.68 4.05
C LEU A 66 0.14 2.27 2.93
N HIS A 67 0.04 2.89 1.75
CA HIS A 67 0.94 2.67 0.62
C HIS A 67 2.41 2.96 1.01
N ARG A 68 2.66 4.06 1.72
CA ARG A 68 4.00 4.40 2.22
C ARG A 68 4.54 3.36 3.20
N VAL A 69 3.71 2.89 4.13
CA VAL A 69 4.08 1.82 5.07
C VAL A 69 4.38 0.52 4.33
N MET A 70 3.54 0.13 3.37
CA MET A 70 3.77 -1.06 2.52
C MET A 70 5.12 -0.96 1.80
N ARG A 71 5.39 0.18 1.14
CA ARG A 71 6.65 0.41 0.44
C ARG A 71 7.86 0.31 1.38
N SER A 72 7.77 0.88 2.57
CA SER A 72 8.83 0.80 3.58
C SER A 72 9.09 -0.64 4.02
N ARG A 73 8.02 -1.41 4.29
CA ARG A 73 8.10 -2.81 4.72
C ARG A 73 8.63 -3.75 3.63
N LEU A 74 8.17 -3.58 2.39
CA LEU A 74 8.65 -4.36 1.24
C LEU A 74 10.13 -4.10 0.98
N ARG A 75 10.58 -2.83 1.07
CA ARG A 75 11.99 -2.45 0.95
C ARG A 75 12.85 -3.07 2.05
N ALA A 76 12.43 -2.97 3.31
CA ALA A 76 13.16 -3.53 4.44
C ALA A 76 13.28 -5.06 4.38
N SER A 77 12.31 -5.72 3.74
CA SER A 77 12.28 -7.17 3.56
C SER A 77 12.97 -7.63 2.26
N HIS A 78 13.58 -6.71 1.50
CA HIS A 78 14.34 -7.00 0.27
C HIS A 78 13.55 -7.79 -0.80
N THR A 79 12.22 -7.63 -0.84
CA THR A 79 11.37 -8.41 -1.77
C THR A 79 11.49 -7.98 -3.22
N GLY A 80 12.04 -6.79 -3.49
CA GLY A 80 12.09 -6.19 -4.83
C GLY A 80 10.72 -5.74 -5.37
N LEU A 81 9.64 -5.95 -4.61
CA LEU A 81 8.27 -5.64 -5.05
C LEU A 81 7.88 -4.20 -4.75
N THR A 82 7.10 -3.62 -5.66
CA THR A 82 6.37 -2.37 -5.41
C THR A 82 5.06 -2.67 -4.67
N PRO A 83 4.46 -1.69 -3.98
CA PRO A 83 3.16 -1.88 -3.34
C PRO A 83 2.07 -2.37 -4.30
N GLU A 84 2.06 -1.90 -5.54
CA GLU A 84 1.08 -2.26 -6.57
C GLU A 84 1.21 -3.75 -6.93
N ARG A 85 2.44 -4.20 -7.23
CA ARG A 85 2.71 -5.61 -7.51
C ARG A 85 2.40 -6.51 -6.31
N ALA A 86 2.68 -6.05 -5.10
CA ALA A 86 2.30 -6.77 -3.88
C ALA A 86 0.78 -6.90 -3.76
N LEU A 87 0.02 -5.82 -3.97
CA LEU A 87 -1.44 -5.86 -3.94
C LEU A 87 -2.01 -6.76 -5.03
N GLU A 88 -1.46 -6.74 -6.25
CA GLU A 88 -1.87 -7.65 -7.33
C GLU A 88 -1.68 -9.13 -6.96
N GLN A 89 -0.57 -9.48 -6.29
CA GLN A 89 -0.35 -10.85 -5.81
C GLN A 89 -1.37 -11.25 -4.75
N LEU A 90 -1.67 -10.33 -3.81
CA LEU A 90 -2.64 -10.58 -2.75
C LEU A 90 -4.08 -10.61 -3.25
N HIS A 91 -4.42 -9.83 -4.27
CA HIS A 91 -5.76 -9.81 -4.88
C HIS A 91 -6.14 -11.15 -5.52
N ARG A 92 -5.15 -11.99 -5.85
CA ARG A 92 -5.38 -13.36 -6.34
C ARG A 92 -5.82 -14.33 -5.25
N ILE A 93 -5.68 -13.97 -3.97
CA ILE A 93 -6.20 -14.76 -2.87
C ILE A 93 -7.72 -14.56 -2.80
N GLN A 94 -8.46 -15.63 -3.04
CA GLN A 94 -9.93 -15.59 -3.10
C GLN A 94 -10.54 -16.26 -1.88
N HIS A 95 -11.63 -15.68 -1.37
CA HIS A 95 -12.47 -16.29 -0.35
C HIS A 95 -13.76 -16.79 -0.99
N HIS A 96 -13.96 -18.10 -0.99
CA HIS A 96 -15.12 -18.74 -1.58
C HIS A 96 -16.13 -19.12 -0.50
N ARG A 97 -17.42 -18.96 -0.81
CA ARG A 97 -18.52 -19.43 0.04
C ARG A 97 -19.49 -20.23 -0.82
N VAL A 98 -19.70 -21.49 -0.48
CA VAL A 98 -20.55 -22.43 -1.21
C VAL A 98 -21.69 -22.89 -0.31
N ARG A 99 -22.91 -22.98 -0.86
CA ARG A 99 -24.07 -23.53 -0.16
C ARG A 99 -24.67 -24.66 -1.00
N LEU A 100 -24.74 -25.86 -0.43
CA LEU A 100 -25.32 -27.03 -1.09
C LEU A 100 -26.63 -27.42 -0.41
N ASN A 101 -27.68 -27.62 -1.20
CA ASN A 101 -28.96 -28.21 -0.77
C ASN A 101 -29.56 -27.62 0.52
N GLY A 102 -29.45 -26.30 0.72
CA GLY A 102 -30.00 -25.60 1.89
C GLY A 102 -29.23 -25.79 3.20
N ALA A 103 -28.12 -26.54 3.19
CA ALA A 103 -27.22 -26.67 4.33
C ALA A 103 -26.53 -25.33 4.67
N PRO A 104 -25.93 -25.19 5.87
CA PRO A 104 -25.10 -24.03 6.20
C PRO A 104 -24.00 -23.79 5.15
N PRO A 105 -23.69 -22.53 4.82
CA PRO A 105 -22.66 -22.22 3.84
C PRO A 105 -21.28 -22.64 4.36
N VAL A 106 -20.51 -23.32 3.51
CA VAL A 106 -19.11 -23.64 3.77
C VAL A 106 -18.23 -22.56 3.13
N SER A 107 -17.21 -22.11 3.86
CA SER A 107 -16.28 -21.09 3.39
C SER A 107 -14.85 -21.62 3.34
N GLY A 108 -14.10 -21.21 2.31
CA GLY A 108 -12.71 -21.59 2.10
C GLY A 108 -11.91 -20.43 1.51
N VAL A 109 -10.59 -20.52 1.63
CA VAL A 109 -9.65 -19.60 0.97
C VAL A 109 -8.85 -20.38 -0.05
N SER A 110 -8.56 -19.78 -1.20
CA SER A 110 -7.68 -20.37 -2.22
C SER A 110 -6.31 -20.72 -1.63
N SER A 111 -5.65 -21.75 -2.17
CA SER A 111 -4.27 -22.10 -1.78
C SER A 111 -3.35 -20.88 -1.91
N ILE A 112 -2.67 -20.52 -0.82
CA ILE A 112 -1.74 -19.39 -0.79
C ILE A 112 -0.40 -19.87 -1.33
N GLN A 113 0.05 -19.26 -2.43
CA GLN A 113 1.33 -19.55 -3.05
C GLN A 113 2.50 -18.99 -2.22
N GLU A 114 3.72 -19.49 -2.44
CA GLU A 114 4.92 -19.05 -1.72
C GLU A 114 5.18 -17.55 -1.88
N CYS A 115 5.10 -17.02 -3.10
CA CYS A 115 5.24 -15.59 -3.38
C CYS A 115 4.19 -14.73 -2.63
N GLN A 116 2.96 -15.22 -2.46
CA GLN A 116 1.92 -14.52 -1.70
C GLN A 116 2.20 -14.58 -0.20
N SER A 117 2.71 -15.72 0.29
CA SER A 117 3.14 -15.90 1.67
C SER A 117 4.28 -14.95 2.03
N GLU A 118 5.27 -14.80 1.14
CA GLU A 118 6.39 -13.86 1.31
C GLU A 118 5.90 -12.41 1.36
N VAL A 119 4.96 -12.02 0.49
CA VAL A 119 4.36 -10.68 0.51
C VAL A 119 3.63 -10.43 1.84
N LEU A 120 2.80 -11.38 2.30
CA LEU A 120 2.09 -11.26 3.58
C LEU A 120 3.06 -11.13 4.75
N HIS A 121 4.13 -11.94 4.76
CA HIS A 121 5.18 -11.88 5.77
C HIS A 121 5.91 -10.53 5.76
N ALA A 122 6.35 -10.07 4.59
CA ALA A 122 7.02 -8.78 4.43
C ALA A 122 6.14 -7.61 4.89
N LEU A 123 4.85 -7.66 4.58
CA LEU A 123 3.87 -6.66 5.02
C LEU A 123 3.47 -6.81 6.49
N ARG A 124 3.91 -7.86 7.19
CA ARG A 124 3.54 -8.20 8.57
C ARG A 124 2.03 -8.38 8.74
N VAL A 125 1.39 -8.99 7.76
CA VAL A 125 -0.04 -9.29 7.75
C VAL A 125 -0.24 -10.78 8.02
N LYS A 126 -1.19 -11.11 8.88
CA LYS A 126 -1.54 -12.51 9.17
C LYS A 126 -2.08 -13.19 7.92
N LYS A 127 -1.67 -14.44 7.67
CA LYS A 127 -2.25 -15.23 6.59
C LYS A 127 -3.75 -15.41 6.82
N PRO A 128 -4.60 -15.22 5.80
CA PRO A 128 -6.01 -15.52 5.93
C PRO A 128 -6.17 -17.02 6.19
N ALA A 129 -6.89 -17.36 7.25
CA ALA A 129 -7.24 -18.73 7.58
C ALA A 129 -8.76 -18.89 7.39
N ALA A 130 -9.17 -19.90 6.61
CA ALA A 130 -10.53 -20.41 6.69
C ALA A 130 -10.58 -21.47 7.79
N SER A 131 -11.60 -21.41 8.64
CA SER A 131 -11.80 -22.30 9.79
C SER A 131 -12.11 -23.75 9.43
N GLN A 132 -12.27 -24.09 8.14
CA GLN A 132 -12.46 -25.46 7.67
C GLN A 132 -11.66 -25.69 6.39
N GLN A 133 -10.61 -26.50 6.50
CA GLN A 133 -9.89 -27.04 5.36
C GLN A 133 -10.70 -28.23 4.84
N LEU A 134 -11.44 -28.05 3.75
CA LEU A 134 -12.14 -29.16 3.10
C LEU A 134 -11.08 -30.05 2.44
N THR A 135 -10.91 -31.26 2.96
CA THR A 135 -10.20 -32.34 2.27
C THR A 135 -11.05 -32.71 1.05
N LEU A 136 -10.73 -32.14 -0.12
CA LEU A 136 -11.28 -32.64 -1.36
C LEU A 136 -10.58 -33.97 -1.66
N LEU A 137 -11.38 -35.04 -1.72
CA LEU A 137 -10.99 -36.40 -2.07
C LEU A 137 -10.19 -36.45 -3.38
#